data_AF-A0AAJ2P924-F1
#
_entry.id   AF-A0AAJ2P924-F1
#
_cell.length_a   1.000
_cell.length_b   1.000
_cell.length_c   1.000
_cell.angle_alpha   90.00
_cell.angle_beta   90.00
_cell.angle_gamma   90.00
#
_symmetry.space_group_name_H-M   'P 1'
#
loop_
_entity.id
_entity.type
_entity.pdbx_description
1 polymer ?
#
loop_
_entity_poly.entity_id
_entity_poly.type
_entity_poly.pdbx_seq_one_letter_code
_entity_poly.pdbx_strand_id
1 'polypeptide(L)'
;MKKITIFEAFAGLGSQLRALKLVAKTLNFEVESLGIIEWYIHAIISYQIINYEVLPADTKTPIEVIIDQLSSLSLSIDSKNLVSKNYFQKMKQDKLRKIYPYFLKMLNNPSLSLSLYKQ
;
A
#
# COMPACT_ATOMS: atom_id res chain seq x y z
N MET A 1 5.30 -18.74 -21.67
CA MET A 1 4.16 -18.18 -20.90
C MET A 1 4.16 -16.67 -21.08
N LYS A 2 3.03 -16.05 -21.45
CA LYS A 2 2.99 -14.59 -21.66
C LYS A 2 3.05 -13.88 -20.31
N LYS A 3 3.76 -12.76 -20.22
CA LYS A 3 3.79 -11.92 -19.02
C LYS A 3 2.95 -10.66 -19.27
N ILE A 4 1.97 -10.41 -18.41
CA ILE A 4 1.14 -9.21 -18.43
C ILE A 4 1.56 -8.33 -17.26
N THR A 5 1.90 -7.09 -17.56
CA THR A 5 2.18 -6.06 -16.57
C THR A 5 0.96 -5.17 -16.38
N ILE A 6 0.60 -4.85 -15.14
CA ILE A 6 -0.54 -3.98 -14.81
C ILE A 6 -0.10 -2.82 -13.93
N PHE A 7 -0.58 -1.62 -14.23
CA PHE A 7 -0.52 -0.47 -13.36
C PHE A 7 -1.96 -0.05 -13.02
N GLU A 8 -2.29 0.10 -11.73
CA GLU A 8 -3.66 0.34 -11.27
C GLU A 8 -3.81 1.77 -10.72
N ALA A 9 -4.43 2.67 -11.49
CA ALA A 9 -4.86 3.96 -10.97
C ALA A 9 -6.17 3.80 -10.17
N PHE A 10 -6.26 4.43 -8.99
CA PHE A 10 -7.39 4.26 -8.06
C PHE A 10 -7.63 2.79 -7.73
N ALA A 11 -6.55 2.12 -7.30
CA ALA A 11 -6.52 0.67 -7.16
C ALA A 11 -7.54 0.14 -6.14
N GLY A 12 -7.94 0.94 -5.16
CA GLY A 12 -8.81 0.50 -4.08
C GLY A 12 -8.21 -0.74 -3.41
N LEU A 13 -9.00 -1.82 -3.34
CA LEU A 13 -8.59 -3.09 -2.73
C LEU A 13 -7.78 -3.99 -3.69
N GLY A 14 -7.56 -3.58 -4.94
CA GLY A 14 -6.82 -4.35 -5.94
C GLY A 14 -7.62 -5.47 -6.57
N SER A 15 -8.88 -5.20 -6.92
CA SER A 15 -9.74 -6.16 -7.61
C SER A 15 -9.22 -6.51 -9.00
N GLN A 16 -8.53 -5.57 -9.66
CA GLN A 16 -8.00 -5.71 -11.00
C GLN A 16 -6.84 -6.72 -11.01
N LEU A 17 -5.82 -6.52 -10.16
CA LEU A 17 -4.74 -7.49 -9.97
C LEU A 17 -5.26 -8.86 -9.53
N ARG A 18 -6.23 -8.89 -8.60
CA ARG A 18 -6.82 -10.15 -8.11
C ARG A 18 -7.51 -10.91 -9.23
N ALA A 19 -8.32 -10.24 -10.04
CA ALA A 19 -9.03 -10.84 -11.17
C ALA A 19 -8.03 -11.42 -12.19
N LEU A 20 -7.00 -10.64 -12.57
CA LEU A 20 -5.96 -11.10 -13.48
C LEU A 20 -5.23 -12.34 -12.96
N LYS A 21 -4.84 -12.37 -11.68
CA LYS A 21 -4.21 -13.55 -11.06
C LYS A 21 -5.11 -14.79 -11.07
N LEU A 22 -6.43 -14.63 -10.99
CA LEU A 22 -7.37 -15.76 -11.03
C LEU A 22 -7.47 -16.34 -12.44
N VAL A 23 -7.65 -15.50 -13.46
CA VAL A 23 -7.76 -15.97 -14.86
C VAL A 23 -6.40 -16.43 -15.43
N ALA A 24 -5.29 -15.90 -14.94
CA ALA A 24 -3.93 -16.34 -15.29
C ALA A 24 -3.74 -17.85 -15.09
N LYS A 25 -4.35 -18.40 -14.03
CA LYS A 25 -4.29 -19.85 -13.71
C LYS A 25 -4.92 -20.71 -14.79
N THR A 26 -5.89 -20.20 -15.54
CA THR A 26 -6.60 -20.94 -16.60
C THR A 26 -6.11 -20.59 -18.00
N LEU A 27 -5.54 -19.39 -18.20
CA LEU A 27 -5.21 -18.83 -19.52
C LEU A 27 -3.70 -18.82 -19.84
N ASN A 28 -2.86 -19.49 -19.05
CA ASN A 28 -1.41 -19.68 -19.27
C ASN A 28 -0.62 -18.36 -19.50
N PHE A 29 -0.83 -17.40 -18.60
CA PHE A 29 -0.02 -16.19 -18.50
C PHE A 29 0.32 -15.88 -17.04
N GLU A 30 1.32 -15.03 -16.83
CA GLU A 30 1.68 -14.47 -15.54
C GLU A 30 1.30 -13.01 -15.45
N VAL A 31 1.08 -12.53 -14.22
CA VAL A 31 0.69 -11.15 -13.94
C VAL A 31 1.67 -10.54 -12.97
N GLU A 32 2.22 -9.39 -13.36
CA GLU A 32 3.11 -8.58 -12.54
C GLU A 32 2.49 -7.20 -12.34
N SER A 33 2.42 -6.73 -11.10
CA SER A 33 2.03 -5.36 -10.82
C SER A 33 3.25 -4.45 -10.98
N LEU A 34 3.11 -3.46 -11.87
CA LEU A 34 4.06 -2.35 -12.05
C LEU A 34 3.80 -1.21 -11.08
N GLY A 35 2.68 -1.20 -10.36
CA GLY A 35 2.37 -0.09 -9.47
C GLY A 35 0.90 0.16 -9.24
N ILE A 36 0.64 0.98 -8.22
CA ILE A 36 -0.69 1.50 -7.92
C ILE A 36 -0.65 3.00 -7.67
N ILE A 37 -1.78 3.66 -7.91
CA ILE A 37 -2.09 4.97 -7.34
C ILE A 37 -3.25 4.76 -6.38
N GLU A 38 -2.97 4.90 -5.10
CA GLU A 38 -3.97 4.89 -4.04
C GLU A 38 -3.46 5.74 -2.88
N TRP A 39 -4.38 6.44 -2.22
CA TRP A 39 -4.09 7.33 -1.10
C TRP A 39 -4.94 7.00 0.13
N TYR A 40 -5.96 6.17 -0.03
CA TYR A 40 -6.79 5.72 1.09
C TYR A 40 -6.05 4.64 1.90
N ILE A 41 -5.72 4.98 3.15
CA ILE A 41 -4.92 4.13 4.07
C ILE A 41 -5.46 2.70 4.17
N HIS A 42 -6.77 2.55 4.36
CA HIS A 42 -7.36 1.22 4.51
C HIS A 42 -7.31 0.43 3.20
N ALA A 43 -7.52 1.09 2.05
CA ALA A 43 -7.40 0.43 0.75
C ALA A 43 -5.98 -0.06 0.48
N ILE A 44 -4.96 0.75 0.77
CA ILE A 44 -3.55 0.36 0.64
C ILE A 44 -3.23 -0.88 1.46
N ILE A 45 -3.60 -0.88 2.74
CA ILE A 45 -3.34 -2.02 3.64
C ILE A 45 -4.09 -3.28 3.15
N SER A 46 -5.36 -3.13 2.79
CA SER A 46 -6.17 -4.24 2.28
C SER A 46 -5.66 -4.78 0.94
N TYR A 47 -5.22 -3.91 0.03
CA TYR A 47 -4.59 -4.28 -1.24
C TYR A 47 -3.40 -5.19 -1.00
N GLN A 48 -2.51 -4.80 -0.08
CA GLN A 48 -1.33 -5.60 0.27
C GLN A 48 -1.71 -6.98 0.83
N ILE A 49 -2.68 -7.03 1.74
CA ILE A 49 -3.14 -8.29 2.36
C ILE A 49 -3.81 -9.23 1.34
N ILE A 50 -4.70 -8.70 0.48
CA ILE A 50 -5.49 -9.50 -0.47
C ILE A 50 -4.61 -10.06 -1.59
N ASN A 51 -3.66 -9.26 -2.07
CA ASN A 51 -2.88 -9.57 -3.27
C ASN A 51 -1.50 -10.16 -2.98
N TYR A 52 -1.00 -10.05 -1.75
CA TYR A 52 0.29 -10.59 -1.34
C TYR A 52 0.16 -11.38 -0.04
N GLU A 53 0.39 -10.74 1.10
CA GLU A 53 0.54 -11.42 2.38
C GLU A 53 0.20 -10.48 3.55
N VAL A 54 -0.08 -11.09 4.70
CA VAL A 54 -0.21 -10.39 5.98
C VAL A 54 1.20 -10.20 6.55
N LEU A 55 1.59 -8.95 6.80
CA LEU A 55 2.89 -8.62 7.36
C LEU A 55 2.83 -8.58 8.90
N PRO A 56 3.88 -9.07 9.60
CA PRO A 56 3.98 -8.93 11.05
C PRO A 56 4.20 -7.46 11.44
N ALA A 57 3.84 -7.09 12.67
CA ALA A 57 4.07 -5.75 13.17
C ALA A 57 5.58 -5.42 13.24
N ASP A 58 5.92 -4.16 12.97
CA ASP A 58 7.30 -3.68 13.10
C ASP A 58 7.72 -3.59 14.58
N THR A 59 8.86 -4.22 14.89
CA THR A 59 9.45 -4.23 16.24
C THR A 59 10.79 -3.50 16.31
N LYS A 60 11.35 -3.09 15.17
CA LYS A 60 12.74 -2.62 15.05
C LYS A 60 12.84 -1.12 14.81
N THR A 61 11.87 -0.54 14.12
CA THR A 61 11.91 0.86 13.73
C THR A 61 11.54 1.75 14.92
N PRO A 62 12.34 2.81 15.22
CA PRO A 62 11.96 3.82 16.20
C PRO A 62 10.62 4.45 15.84
N ILE A 63 9.78 4.73 16.84
CA ILE A 63 8.39 5.15 16.57
C ILE A 63 8.34 6.53 15.91
N GLU A 64 9.30 7.39 16.21
CA GLU A 64 9.47 8.72 15.63
C GLU A 64 9.74 8.61 14.13
N VAL A 65 10.60 7.67 13.72
CA VAL A 65 10.90 7.40 12.30
C VAL A 65 9.66 6.90 11.56
N ILE A 66 8.87 6.02 12.18
CA ILE A 66 7.58 5.55 11.61
C ILE A 66 6.64 6.74 11.40
N ILE A 67 6.48 7.59 12.42
CA ILE A 67 5.59 8.75 12.36
C ILE A 67 6.05 9.72 11.26
N ASP A 68 7.34 10.04 11.18
CA ASP A 68 7.89 10.98 10.21
C ASP A 68 7.68 10.48 8.79
N GLN A 69 7.99 9.21 8.53
CA GLN A 69 7.80 8.62 7.20
C GLN A 69 6.33 8.60 6.80
N LEU A 70 5.42 8.13 7.66
CA LEU A 70 3.99 8.10 7.34
C LEU A 70 3.40 9.52 7.17
N SER A 71 3.87 10.49 7.96
CA SER A 71 3.41 11.89 7.88
C SER A 71 3.94 12.64 6.65
N SER A 72 5.02 12.15 6.05
CA SER A 72 5.53 12.66 4.78
C SER A 72 4.61 12.31 3.59
N LEU A 73 3.79 11.27 3.73
CA LEU A 73 2.94 10.78 2.65
C LEU A 73 1.64 11.58 2.49
N SER A 74 1.12 11.59 1.27
CA SER A 74 -0.19 12.14 0.92
C SER A 74 -1.27 11.07 1.08
N LEU A 75 -1.82 10.95 2.30
CA LEU A 75 -2.76 9.89 2.67
C LEU A 75 -4.12 10.43 3.11
N SER A 76 -5.14 9.59 3.00
CA SER A 76 -6.52 9.86 3.40
C SER A 76 -7.09 8.73 4.28
N ILE A 77 -7.99 9.06 5.20
CA ILE A 77 -8.79 8.07 5.96
C ILE A 77 -10.20 7.86 5.41
N ASP A 78 -10.64 8.72 4.51
CA ASP A 78 -12.03 8.80 4.04
C ASP A 78 -12.11 8.84 2.51
N SER A 79 -10.98 8.56 1.85
CA SER A 79 -10.71 8.63 0.41
C SER A 79 -10.99 9.99 -0.23
N LYS A 80 -11.21 11.04 0.57
CA LYS A 80 -11.66 12.36 0.10
C LYS A 80 -10.74 13.48 0.57
N ASN A 81 -10.28 13.41 1.81
CA ASN A 81 -9.53 14.46 2.47
C ASN A 81 -8.16 13.96 2.93
N LEU A 82 -7.15 14.83 2.83
CA LEU A 82 -5.82 14.57 3.37
C LEU A 82 -5.88 14.45 4.89
N VAL A 83 -5.12 13.52 5.47
CA VAL A 83 -4.99 13.44 6.93
C VAL A 83 -4.28 14.68 7.48
N SER A 84 -4.67 15.10 8.69
CA SER A 84 -4.00 16.21 9.37
C SER A 84 -2.52 15.89 9.65
N LYS A 85 -1.66 16.91 9.74
CA LYS A 85 -0.22 16.73 10.04
C LYS A 85 0.07 15.88 11.28
N ASN A 86 -0.77 15.99 12.31
CA ASN A 86 -0.58 15.27 13.58
C ASN A 86 -1.37 13.95 13.63
N TYR A 87 -1.90 13.46 12.49
CA TYR A 87 -2.74 12.26 12.45
C TYR A 87 -2.02 11.03 12.99
N PHE A 88 -0.80 10.77 12.50
CA PHE A 88 -0.01 9.62 12.95
C PHE A 88 0.55 9.81 14.36
N GLN A 89 0.86 11.05 14.77
CA GLN A 89 1.29 11.37 16.14
C GLN A 89 0.24 11.01 17.19
N LYS A 90 -1.05 11.17 16.86
CA LYS A 90 -2.17 10.84 17.76
C LYS A 90 -2.52 9.35 17.77
N MET A 91 -1.89 8.55 16.92
CA MET A 91 -2.19 7.12 16.79
C MET A 91 -1.43 6.31 17.85
N LYS A 92 -2.10 5.30 18.43
CA LYS A 92 -1.45 4.36 19.36
C LYS A 92 -0.25 3.67 18.69
N GLN A 93 0.86 3.54 19.42
CA GLN A 93 2.09 2.93 18.88
C GLN A 93 1.85 1.53 18.31
N ASP A 94 1.07 0.69 18.99
CA ASP A 94 0.74 -0.66 18.50
C ASP A 94 0.05 -0.65 17.14
N LYS A 95 -0.79 0.36 16.89
CA LYS A 95 -1.47 0.50 15.60
C LYS A 95 -0.49 0.96 14.52
N LEU A 96 0.37 1.93 14.83
CA LEU A 96 1.44 2.37 13.93
C LEU A 96 2.35 1.21 13.53
N ARG A 97 2.83 0.42 14.51
CA ARG A 97 3.66 -0.76 14.28
C ARG A 97 2.99 -1.82 13.41
N LYS A 98 1.66 -1.98 13.53
CA LYS A 98 0.89 -2.92 12.70
C LYS A 98 0.74 -2.46 11.26
N ILE A 99 0.56 -1.16 11.00
CA ILE A 99 0.28 -0.66 9.65
C ILE A 99 1.54 -0.31 8.87
N TYR A 100 2.60 0.14 9.55
CA TYR A 100 3.82 0.63 8.94
C TYR A 100 4.49 -0.34 7.95
N PRO A 101 4.60 -1.65 8.22
CA PRO A 101 5.19 -2.61 7.29
C PRO A 101 4.55 -2.60 5.90
N TYR A 102 3.25 -2.37 5.79
CA TYR A 102 2.54 -2.31 4.52
C TYR A 102 2.92 -1.08 3.69
N PHE A 103 3.11 0.06 4.35
CA PHE A 103 3.61 1.29 3.71
C PHE A 103 5.09 1.16 3.34
N LEU A 104 5.90 0.59 4.23
CA LEU A 104 7.33 0.36 3.97
C LEU A 104 7.53 -0.55 2.75
N LYS A 105 6.78 -1.66 2.66
CA LYS A 105 6.82 -2.58 1.50
C LYS A 105 6.42 -1.87 0.20
N MET A 106 5.44 -0.98 0.26
CA MET A 106 4.99 -0.19 -0.88
C MET A 106 6.04 0.86 -1.31
N LEU A 107 6.69 1.55 -0.36
CA LEU A 107 7.72 2.54 -0.65
C LEU A 107 9.02 1.93 -1.18
N ASN A 108 9.41 0.76 -0.67
CA ASN A 108 10.61 0.05 -1.10
C ASN A 108 10.45 -0.72 -2.40
N ASN A 109 9.25 -0.73 -2.99
CA ASN A 109 9.02 -1.30 -4.31
C ASN A 109 8.90 -0.14 -5.31
N PRO A 110 9.89 0.08 -6.19
CA PRO A 110 9.90 1.22 -7.14
C PRO A 110 8.65 1.28 -8.01
N SER A 111 8.04 0.12 -8.28
CA SER A 111 6.75 -0.02 -8.95
C SER A 111 5.59 0.64 -8.18
N LEU A 112 5.55 0.55 -6.85
CA LEU A 112 4.37 0.94 -6.05
C LEU A 112 4.42 2.36 -5.44
N SER A 113 5.52 3.10 -5.61
CA SER A 113 5.81 4.32 -4.84
C SER A 113 5.40 5.65 -5.49
N LEU A 114 4.93 5.63 -6.74
CA LEU A 114 4.84 6.83 -7.58
C LEU A 114 3.87 7.93 -7.09
N SER A 115 2.92 7.63 -6.19
CA SER A 115 1.82 8.56 -5.83
C SER A 115 1.87 9.18 -4.44
N LEU A 116 2.82 8.79 -3.59
CA LEU A 116 2.65 9.03 -2.15
C LEU A 116 3.41 10.24 -1.62
N TYR A 117 4.36 10.78 -2.36
CA TYR A 117 5.10 11.95 -1.90
C TYR A 117 4.31 13.24 -2.17
N LYS A 118 4.33 14.17 -1.20
CA LYS A 118 3.85 15.53 -1.40
C LYS A 118 4.72 16.19 -2.48
N GLN A 119 4.10 16.60 -3.58
CA GLN A 119 4.71 17.50 -4.57
C GLN A 119 4.74 18.92 -4.02
#